data_AF-A0A2I0P9R4-F1
#
_entry.id   AF-A0A2I0P9R4-F1
#
_cell.length_a   1.000
_cell.length_b   1.000
_cell.length_c   1.000
_cell.angle_alpha   90.00
_cell.angle_beta   90.00
_cell.angle_gamma   90.00
#
_symmetry.space_group_name_H-M   'P 1'
#
loop_
_entity.id
_entity.type
_entity.pdbx_description
1 polymer ?
#
loop_
_entity_poly.entity_id
_entity_poly.type
_entity_poly.pdbx_seq_one_letter_code
_entity_poly.pdbx_strand_id
1 'polypeptide(L)'
;IEASLRRFAHYDYWSDAVRQAILADAPADLLVFGMGERQVVGIADRLAAGEAAGALTDIPRTAYRVDLKTWRSMDQAGYVVLPGYAEVKEDRHAYARAFALHYNEQDPLRGRKVAQPHPKTVIIQNPPAMPLSGAELDRVYELPYTRKAHPSYTEPIPALEPVRFSVVSHRGCFGSCSFCALTHHQGRIIQSRSIDSIVREVERMAAMPDFGGVIQDVGGPRANRWGTHGGGGEPAGPCPDRRCIDCPTLDRSHEEQLRLLDRLREIPGVKRVFIASGIRYDLIPPEDREYLARICAQHVSGHLKVAPEHISPRVSACMGKPPREVFDAFRERFEALQTGKRKRQYLVPYFISGHPGCTIEDMVELAEYVRDTGLYTEQVQDFTPTPMSISTTIYHTGLDPFTLKEVYVPKGREKRVQRALMHYRDPENYALVCEGLRAAGREDLIGNAWNCLVREKRGGAPPARRKGQRS
;
A
#
# COMPACT_ATOMS: atom_id res chain seq x y z
N ILE A 1 -9.63 -6.26 -5.20
CA ILE A 1 -9.22 -4.91 -4.74
C ILE A 1 -10.31 -3.87 -5.02
N GLU A 2 -10.55 -3.44 -6.27
CA GLU A 2 -11.50 -2.34 -6.56
C GLU A 2 -12.89 -2.53 -5.94
N ALA A 3 -13.55 -3.67 -6.19
CA ALA A 3 -14.87 -3.94 -5.61
C ALA A 3 -14.84 -3.88 -4.08
N SER A 4 -13.77 -4.39 -3.46
CA SER A 4 -13.60 -4.34 -2.01
C SER A 4 -13.58 -2.89 -1.51
N LEU A 5 -12.89 -1.99 -2.20
CA LEU A 5 -12.74 -0.58 -1.80
C LEU A 5 -13.94 0.31 -2.19
N ARG A 6 -14.97 -0.26 -2.83
CA ARG A 6 -16.16 0.45 -3.31
C ARG A 6 -17.47 -0.17 -2.79
N ARG A 7 -17.38 -0.95 -1.71
CA ARG A 7 -18.50 -1.72 -1.13
C ARG A 7 -19.56 -0.86 -0.43
N PHE A 8 -19.19 0.35 -0.03
CA PHE A 8 -20.08 1.36 0.54
C PHE A 8 -19.95 2.67 -0.26
N ALA A 9 -20.76 3.67 0.10
CA ALA A 9 -20.59 5.03 -0.38
C ALA A 9 -19.15 5.49 -0.17
N HIS A 10 -18.53 6.00 -1.24
CA HIS A 10 -17.11 6.31 -1.25
C HIS A 10 -16.84 7.54 -2.12
N TYR A 11 -15.85 8.32 -1.73
CA TYR A 11 -15.29 9.36 -2.58
C TYR A 11 -14.50 8.72 -3.73
N ASP A 12 -14.87 9.08 -4.96
CA ASP A 12 -14.18 8.69 -6.18
C ASP A 12 -13.37 9.88 -6.72
N TYR A 13 -12.05 9.72 -6.73
CA TYR A 13 -11.12 10.79 -7.12
C TYR A 13 -11.29 11.25 -8.57
N TRP A 14 -11.59 10.33 -9.49
CA TRP A 14 -11.67 10.62 -10.91
C TRP A 14 -12.87 11.48 -11.27
N SER A 15 -14.00 11.27 -10.59
CA SER A 15 -15.20 12.06 -10.78
C SER A 15 -15.42 13.16 -9.74
N ASP A 16 -14.49 13.32 -8.80
CA ASP A 16 -14.53 14.28 -7.69
C ASP A 16 -15.89 14.30 -6.97
N ALA A 17 -16.44 13.11 -6.69
CA ALA A 17 -17.78 12.97 -6.14
C ALA A 17 -17.91 11.78 -5.19
N VAL A 18 -18.88 11.87 -4.27
CA VAL A 18 -19.31 10.72 -3.47
C VAL A 18 -20.23 9.82 -4.32
N ARG A 19 -19.73 8.62 -4.62
CA ARG A 19 -20.45 7.59 -5.35
C ARG A 19 -21.18 6.66 -4.40
N GLN A 20 -22.20 5.98 -4.91
CA GLN A 20 -22.85 4.91 -4.18
C GLN A 20 -21.91 3.70 -4.03
N ALA A 21 -22.34 2.71 -3.26
CA ALA A 21 -21.72 1.40 -3.30
C ALA A 21 -21.81 0.82 -4.72
N ILE A 22 -20.78 0.11 -5.16
CA ILE A 22 -20.78 -0.50 -6.49
C ILE A 22 -21.94 -1.49 -6.70
N LEU A 23 -22.41 -2.16 -5.64
CA LEU A 23 -23.60 -3.03 -5.69
C LEU A 23 -24.94 -2.27 -5.81
N ALA A 24 -24.97 -0.97 -5.49
CA ALA A 24 -26.14 -0.15 -5.73
C ALA A 24 -26.23 0.29 -7.21
N ASP A 25 -25.08 0.38 -7.90
CA ASP A 25 -24.98 0.85 -9.28
C ASP A 25 -24.88 -0.29 -10.32
N ALA A 26 -24.31 -1.44 -9.94
CA ALA A 26 -24.07 -2.57 -10.84
C ALA A 26 -25.20 -3.63 -10.79
N PRO A 27 -25.50 -4.32 -11.91
CA PRO A 27 -26.42 -5.46 -11.94
C PRO A 27 -25.74 -6.73 -11.39
N ALA A 28 -25.29 -6.69 -10.15
CA ALA A 28 -24.65 -7.80 -9.45
C ALA A 28 -25.43 -8.14 -8.17
N ASP A 29 -25.48 -9.43 -7.84
CA ASP A 29 -26.16 -9.91 -6.63
C ASP A 29 -25.23 -10.00 -5.43
N LEU A 30 -23.95 -10.33 -5.67
CA LEU A 30 -22.91 -10.48 -4.65
C LEU A 30 -21.65 -9.70 -5.01
N LEU A 31 -20.96 -9.23 -3.97
CA LEU A 31 -19.62 -8.67 -4.04
C LEU A 31 -18.72 -9.40 -3.05
N VAL A 32 -17.57 -9.89 -3.50
CA VAL A 32 -16.54 -10.44 -2.61
C VAL A 32 -15.54 -9.33 -2.26
N PHE A 33 -15.30 -9.10 -0.96
CA PHE A 33 -14.33 -8.11 -0.49
C PHE A 33 -13.10 -8.75 0.18
N GLY A 34 -11.94 -8.14 -0.04
CA GLY A 34 -10.66 -8.70 0.38
C GLY A 34 -10.22 -9.89 -0.47
N MET A 35 -9.37 -10.75 0.10
CA MET A 35 -9.00 -12.04 -0.51
C MET A 35 -10.21 -12.98 -0.51
N GLY A 36 -10.52 -13.57 -1.68
CA GLY A 36 -11.79 -14.22 -1.98
C GLY A 36 -11.70 -15.70 -2.32
N GLU A 37 -10.57 -16.37 -2.06
CA GLU A 37 -10.34 -17.76 -2.47
C GLU A 37 -11.40 -18.72 -1.92
N ARG A 38 -11.71 -18.65 -0.62
CA ARG A 38 -12.78 -19.49 -0.01
C ARG A 38 -14.15 -19.11 -0.53
N GLN A 39 -14.39 -17.81 -0.72
CA GLN A 39 -15.67 -17.27 -1.17
C GLN A 39 -15.99 -17.73 -2.59
N VAL A 40 -15.02 -17.68 -3.50
CA VAL A 40 -15.21 -18.10 -4.89
C VAL A 40 -15.59 -19.58 -4.97
N VAL A 41 -14.91 -20.45 -4.22
CA VAL A 41 -15.25 -21.88 -4.16
C VAL A 41 -16.64 -22.08 -3.55
N GLY A 42 -16.91 -21.50 -2.37
CA GLY A 42 -18.20 -21.68 -1.69
C GLY A 42 -19.39 -21.12 -2.47
N ILE A 43 -19.21 -20.01 -3.20
CA ILE A 43 -20.24 -19.49 -4.11
C ILE A 43 -20.46 -20.46 -5.27
N ALA A 44 -19.39 -20.93 -5.92
CA ALA A 44 -19.50 -21.85 -7.05
C ALA A 44 -20.20 -23.16 -6.68
N ASP A 45 -19.87 -23.74 -5.52
CA ASP A 45 -20.49 -24.98 -5.03
C ASP A 45 -22.00 -24.81 -4.79
N ARG A 46 -22.42 -23.70 -4.17
CA ARG A 46 -23.83 -23.42 -3.89
C ARG A 46 -24.63 -23.12 -5.15
N LEU A 47 -24.04 -22.40 -6.10
CA LEU A 47 -24.65 -22.20 -7.42
C LEU A 47 -24.81 -23.53 -8.18
N ALA A 48 -23.80 -24.41 -8.11
CA ALA A 48 -23.87 -25.74 -8.71
C ALA A 48 -24.94 -26.63 -8.05
N ALA A 49 -25.22 -26.43 -6.76
CA ALA A 49 -26.30 -27.07 -6.02
C ALA A 49 -27.70 -26.49 -6.35
N GLY A 50 -27.80 -25.47 -7.21
CA GLY A 50 -29.06 -24.87 -7.66
C GLY A 50 -29.55 -23.70 -6.80
N GLU A 51 -28.76 -23.23 -5.83
CA GLU A 51 -29.09 -22.01 -5.10
C GLU A 51 -28.99 -20.78 -6.02
N ALA A 52 -29.96 -19.86 -5.91
CA ALA A 52 -29.91 -18.60 -6.63
C ALA A 52 -28.83 -17.68 -6.04
N ALA A 53 -28.08 -16.97 -6.88
CA ALA A 53 -27.04 -16.04 -6.43
C ALA A 53 -27.57 -15.03 -5.39
N GLY A 54 -28.74 -14.42 -5.63
CA GLY A 54 -29.36 -13.48 -4.70
C GLY A 54 -29.76 -14.04 -3.33
N ALA A 55 -29.78 -15.37 -3.17
CA ALA A 55 -30.06 -16.02 -1.87
C ALA A 55 -28.81 -16.20 -1.00
N LEU A 56 -27.60 -16.04 -1.57
CA LEU A 56 -26.32 -16.23 -0.89
C LEU A 56 -25.98 -15.03 0.01
N THR A 57 -26.66 -14.93 1.15
CA THR A 57 -26.62 -13.74 2.03
C THR A 57 -25.81 -13.93 3.31
N ASP A 58 -25.21 -15.11 3.51
CA ASP A 58 -24.58 -15.56 4.75
C ASP A 58 -23.08 -15.88 4.61
N ILE A 59 -22.52 -15.74 3.39
CA ILE A 59 -21.12 -16.06 3.13
C ILE A 59 -20.21 -14.94 3.71
N PRO A 60 -19.29 -15.22 4.64
CA PRO A 60 -18.34 -14.21 5.15
C PRO A 60 -17.50 -13.58 4.02
N ARG A 61 -17.09 -12.32 4.18
CA ARG A 61 -16.44 -11.50 3.12
C ARG A 61 -17.28 -11.24 1.87
N THR A 62 -18.59 -11.37 1.95
CA THR A 62 -19.48 -10.93 0.88
C THR A 62 -20.28 -9.70 1.29
N ALA A 63 -20.68 -8.91 0.30
CA ALA A 63 -21.73 -7.92 0.43
C ALA A 63 -22.84 -8.24 -0.57
N TYR A 64 -24.07 -7.88 -0.20
CA TYR A 64 -25.27 -8.11 -0.97
C TYR A 64 -26.25 -6.95 -0.79
N ARG A 65 -27.26 -6.90 -1.65
CA ARG A 65 -28.31 -5.87 -1.65
C ARG A 65 -29.61 -6.42 -1.07
N VAL A 66 -30.32 -5.61 -0.31
CA VAL A 66 -31.66 -5.91 0.21
C VAL A 66 -32.57 -4.73 -0.09
N ASP A 67 -33.79 -4.99 -0.57
CA ASP A 67 -34.76 -3.93 -0.81
C ASP A 67 -35.20 -3.25 0.50
N LEU A 68 -35.69 -2.02 0.39
CA LEU A 68 -36.05 -1.21 1.56
C LEU A 68 -37.19 -1.81 2.40
N LYS A 69 -38.12 -2.57 1.80
CA LYS A 69 -39.24 -3.19 2.52
C LYS A 69 -38.72 -4.34 3.37
N THR A 70 -37.91 -5.21 2.77
CA THR A 70 -37.27 -6.32 3.49
C THR A 70 -36.39 -5.80 4.63
N TRP A 71 -35.54 -4.79 4.38
CA TRP A 71 -34.71 -4.18 5.43
C TRP A 71 -35.51 -3.66 6.63
N ARG A 72 -36.65 -2.99 6.40
CA ARG A 72 -37.53 -2.48 7.46
C ARG A 72 -38.17 -3.60 8.30
N SER A 73 -38.32 -4.79 7.74
CA SER A 73 -38.88 -5.96 8.42
C SER A 73 -37.85 -6.84 9.12
N MET A 74 -36.57 -6.65 8.82
CA MET A 74 -35.48 -7.40 9.47
C MET A 74 -35.24 -6.90 10.89
N ASP A 75 -34.87 -7.81 11.78
CA ASP A 75 -34.24 -7.43 13.04
C ASP A 75 -32.84 -6.87 12.75
N GLN A 76 -32.65 -5.61 13.11
CA GLN A 76 -31.40 -4.88 12.89
C GLN A 76 -30.45 -5.00 14.10
N ALA A 77 -30.85 -5.73 15.15
CA ALA A 77 -29.98 -6.06 16.27
C ALA A 77 -28.71 -6.76 15.78
N GLY A 78 -27.55 -6.23 16.16
CA GLY A 78 -26.24 -6.76 15.75
C GLY A 78 -25.67 -6.21 14.44
N TYR A 79 -26.41 -5.34 13.72
CA TYR A 79 -25.88 -4.60 12.58
C TYR A 79 -25.23 -3.29 13.02
N VAL A 80 -24.13 -2.93 12.37
CA VAL A 80 -23.61 -1.56 12.39
C VAL A 80 -24.22 -0.83 11.21
N VAL A 81 -25.18 0.05 11.49
CA VAL A 81 -25.84 0.86 10.47
C VAL A 81 -25.03 2.14 10.26
N LEU A 82 -24.49 2.29 9.06
CA LEU A 82 -23.77 3.50 8.64
C LEU A 82 -24.78 4.62 8.29
N PRO A 83 -24.37 5.89 8.43
CA PRO A 83 -25.02 7.00 7.73
C PRO A 83 -25.27 6.66 6.26
N GLY A 84 -26.50 6.91 5.81
CA GLY A 84 -26.96 6.52 4.48
C GLY A 84 -26.31 7.36 3.38
N TYR A 85 -26.35 6.87 2.13
CA TYR A 85 -25.76 7.55 0.97
C TYR A 85 -26.20 9.01 0.83
N ALA A 86 -27.49 9.29 1.00
CA ALA A 86 -28.03 10.64 0.87
C ALA A 86 -27.46 11.60 1.93
N GLU A 87 -27.13 11.11 3.13
CA GLU A 87 -26.53 11.91 4.19
C GLU A 87 -25.04 12.13 3.93
N VAL A 88 -24.27 11.06 3.69
CA VAL A 88 -22.81 11.16 3.51
C VAL A 88 -22.39 11.90 2.25
N LYS A 89 -23.30 12.04 1.28
CA LYS A 89 -23.07 12.84 0.08
C LYS A 89 -23.07 14.34 0.38
N GLU A 90 -23.86 14.78 1.36
CA GLU A 90 -24.08 16.20 1.64
C GLU A 90 -23.40 16.66 2.96
N ASP A 91 -23.14 15.75 3.92
CA ASP A 91 -22.45 16.05 5.18
C ASP A 91 -21.11 15.31 5.30
N ARG A 92 -20.01 16.09 5.30
CA ARG A 92 -18.64 15.59 5.49
C ARG A 92 -18.41 14.94 6.85
N HIS A 93 -19.12 15.35 7.91
CA HIS A 93 -19.03 14.72 9.23
C HIS A 93 -19.74 13.36 9.22
N ALA A 94 -20.90 13.26 8.58
CA ALA A 94 -21.57 11.98 8.35
C ALA A 94 -20.68 11.01 7.57
N TYR A 95 -20.01 11.49 6.52
CA TYR A 95 -19.04 10.69 5.77
C TYR A 95 -17.90 10.19 6.66
N ALA A 96 -17.29 11.08 7.46
CA ALA A 96 -16.21 10.73 8.39
C ALA A 96 -16.65 9.68 9.43
N ARG A 97 -17.85 9.87 10.03
CA ARG A 97 -18.45 8.91 10.97
C ARG A 97 -18.73 7.56 10.31
N ALA A 98 -19.30 7.56 9.10
CA ALA A 98 -19.58 6.34 8.34
C ALA A 98 -18.30 5.54 8.07
N PHE A 99 -17.23 6.23 7.69
CA PHE A 99 -15.93 5.60 7.51
C PHE A 99 -15.40 4.99 8.82
N ALA A 100 -15.42 5.71 9.93
CA ALA A 100 -14.90 5.23 11.22
C ALA A 100 -15.68 4.02 11.75
N LEU A 101 -17.02 4.05 11.68
CA LEU A 101 -17.88 2.93 12.04
C LEU A 101 -17.51 1.69 11.22
N HIS A 102 -17.39 1.87 9.91
CA HIS A 102 -17.05 0.78 9.00
C HIS A 102 -15.64 0.22 9.21
N TYR A 103 -14.65 1.10 9.44
CA TYR A 103 -13.25 0.75 9.65
C TYR A 103 -13.07 -0.18 10.85
N ASN A 104 -13.83 0.03 11.92
CA ASN A 104 -13.78 -0.77 13.14
C ASN A 104 -14.34 -2.19 12.96
N GLU A 105 -15.11 -2.43 11.90
CA GLU A 105 -15.74 -3.73 11.61
C GLU A 105 -14.93 -4.56 10.60
N GLN A 106 -13.65 -4.22 10.38
CA GLN A 106 -12.74 -4.94 9.47
C GLN A 106 -12.02 -6.14 10.11
N ASP A 107 -12.19 -6.34 11.42
CA ASP A 107 -11.54 -7.44 12.14
C ASP A 107 -12.30 -8.77 11.94
N PRO A 108 -11.64 -9.86 11.54
CA PRO A 108 -12.33 -11.13 11.29
C PRO A 108 -12.80 -11.87 12.55
N LEU A 109 -12.39 -11.47 13.75
CA LEU A 109 -12.86 -12.07 15.00
C LEU A 109 -14.00 -11.29 15.64
N ARG A 110 -14.02 -9.96 15.50
CA ARG A 110 -14.95 -9.08 16.20
C ARG A 110 -15.89 -8.32 15.27
N GLY A 111 -15.58 -8.26 13.98
CA GLY A 111 -16.34 -7.51 13.00
C GLY A 111 -17.76 -8.03 12.86
N ARG A 112 -18.72 -7.11 12.90
CA ARG A 112 -20.14 -7.38 12.75
C ARG A 112 -20.58 -7.20 11.30
N LYS A 113 -21.85 -7.50 11.04
CA LYS A 113 -22.51 -7.11 9.79
C LYS A 113 -22.60 -5.59 9.75
N VAL A 114 -22.33 -5.01 8.57
CA VAL A 114 -22.41 -3.57 8.34
C VAL A 114 -23.48 -3.30 7.30
N ALA A 115 -24.39 -2.38 7.56
CA ALA A 115 -25.46 -2.00 6.65
C ALA A 115 -25.35 -0.52 6.29
N GLN A 116 -25.53 -0.16 5.02
CA GLN A 116 -25.66 1.22 4.60
C GLN A 116 -26.92 1.42 3.76
N PRO A 117 -27.84 2.30 4.18
CA PRO A 117 -28.98 2.68 3.36
C PRO A 117 -28.57 3.46 2.11
N HIS A 118 -29.10 3.05 0.96
CA HIS A 118 -29.05 3.76 -0.32
C HIS A 118 -30.48 4.08 -0.79
N PRO A 119 -30.70 4.97 -1.78
CA PRO A 119 -32.03 5.42 -2.17
C PRO A 119 -33.02 4.32 -2.59
N LYS A 120 -32.52 3.21 -3.16
CA LYS A 120 -33.36 2.11 -3.67
C LYS A 120 -33.13 0.76 -2.95
N THR A 121 -32.10 0.68 -2.12
CA THR A 121 -31.64 -0.58 -1.53
C THR A 121 -30.86 -0.31 -0.25
N VAL A 122 -30.65 -1.32 0.56
CA VAL A 122 -29.63 -1.34 1.61
C VAL A 122 -28.51 -2.26 1.16
N ILE A 123 -27.26 -1.83 1.33
CA ILE A 123 -26.10 -2.69 1.11
C ILE A 123 -25.70 -3.28 2.44
N ILE A 124 -25.66 -4.60 2.50
CA ILE A 124 -25.26 -5.36 3.69
C ILE A 124 -23.94 -6.03 3.39
N GLN A 125 -22.96 -5.80 4.25
CA GLN A 125 -21.68 -6.51 4.27
C GLN A 125 -21.72 -7.55 5.39
N ASN A 126 -21.43 -8.81 5.04
CA ASN A 126 -21.19 -9.87 6.01
C ASN A 126 -19.87 -9.65 6.77
N PRO A 127 -19.70 -10.28 7.95
CA PRO A 127 -18.45 -10.18 8.70
C PRO A 127 -17.23 -10.56 7.86
N PRO A 128 -16.06 -9.94 8.12
CA PRO A 128 -14.82 -10.39 7.51
C PRO A 128 -14.52 -11.85 7.90
N ALA A 129 -13.94 -12.61 6.99
CA ALA A 129 -13.51 -13.98 7.24
C ALA A 129 -12.09 -14.01 7.79
N MET A 130 -11.81 -14.99 8.64
CA MET A 130 -10.45 -15.37 9.02
C MET A 130 -9.61 -15.58 7.76
N PRO A 131 -8.37 -15.09 7.73
CA PRO A 131 -7.52 -15.30 6.57
C PRO A 131 -7.19 -16.79 6.37
N LEU A 132 -6.56 -17.11 5.25
CA LEU A 132 -6.08 -18.48 5.00
C LEU A 132 -5.04 -18.87 6.04
N SER A 133 -5.08 -20.12 6.49
CA SER A 133 -3.97 -20.75 7.20
C SER A 133 -2.74 -20.84 6.29
N GLY A 134 -1.55 -21.06 6.88
CA GLY A 134 -0.33 -21.30 6.10
C GLY A 134 -0.49 -22.45 5.10
N ALA A 135 -1.08 -23.57 5.51
CA ALA A 135 -1.32 -24.72 4.65
C ALA A 135 -2.30 -24.42 3.50
N GLU A 136 -3.36 -23.64 3.75
CA GLU A 136 -4.25 -23.19 2.67
C GLU A 136 -3.56 -22.23 1.70
N LEU A 137 -2.75 -21.31 2.23
CA LEU A 137 -1.98 -20.38 1.40
C LEU A 137 -0.95 -21.12 0.54
N ASP A 138 -0.28 -22.12 1.10
CA ASP A 138 0.63 -23.00 0.38
C ASP A 138 -0.10 -23.69 -0.79
N ARG A 139 -1.27 -24.28 -0.56
CA ARG A 139 -2.08 -24.91 -1.62
C ARG A 139 -2.40 -23.94 -2.76
N VAL A 140 -2.76 -22.69 -2.44
CA VAL A 140 -3.06 -21.67 -3.45
C VAL A 140 -1.84 -21.40 -4.33
N TYR A 141 -0.67 -21.19 -3.73
CA TYR A 141 0.55 -20.89 -4.49
C TYR A 141 1.22 -22.13 -5.12
N GLU A 142 0.80 -23.33 -4.74
CA GLU A 142 1.24 -24.60 -5.33
C GLU A 142 0.44 -25.04 -6.54
N LEU A 143 -0.66 -24.34 -6.88
CA LEU A 143 -1.36 -24.55 -8.14
C LEU A 143 -0.40 -24.45 -9.33
N PRO A 144 -0.64 -25.19 -10.43
CA PRO A 144 0.27 -25.30 -11.57
C PRO A 144 0.25 -24.04 -12.45
N TYR A 145 0.63 -22.89 -11.89
CA TYR A 145 0.69 -21.63 -12.61
C TYR A 145 1.72 -21.69 -13.73
N THR A 146 1.29 -21.38 -14.95
CA THR A 146 2.14 -21.43 -16.14
C THR A 146 3.25 -20.38 -16.14
N ARG A 147 3.10 -19.31 -15.34
CA ARG A 147 3.98 -18.12 -15.34
C ARG A 147 4.18 -17.53 -16.74
N LYS A 148 3.14 -17.64 -17.59
CA LYS A 148 3.09 -17.13 -18.96
C LYS A 148 1.85 -16.24 -19.13
N ALA A 149 1.90 -15.37 -20.13
CA ALA A 149 0.72 -14.63 -20.57
C ALA A 149 -0.39 -15.61 -20.97
N HIS A 150 -1.65 -15.19 -20.82
CA HIS A 150 -2.77 -15.96 -21.35
C HIS A 150 -2.63 -16.07 -22.89
N PRO A 151 -2.91 -17.24 -23.50
CA PRO A 151 -2.68 -17.45 -24.95
C PRO A 151 -3.40 -16.48 -25.89
N SER A 152 -4.43 -15.77 -25.42
CA SER A 152 -5.14 -14.75 -26.19
C SER A 152 -4.35 -13.46 -26.41
N TYR A 153 -3.29 -13.20 -25.64
CA TYR A 153 -2.46 -12.01 -25.80
C TYR A 153 -1.39 -12.26 -26.85
N THR A 154 -1.39 -11.44 -27.91
CA THR A 154 -0.39 -11.48 -28.99
C THR A 154 0.76 -10.50 -28.79
N GLU A 155 0.54 -9.46 -27.98
CA GLU A 155 1.56 -8.47 -27.65
C GLU A 155 2.26 -8.81 -26.32
N PRO A 156 3.52 -8.39 -26.13
CA PRO A 156 4.20 -8.50 -24.85
C PRO A 156 3.40 -7.80 -23.74
N ILE A 157 3.32 -8.42 -22.56
CA ILE A 157 2.71 -7.82 -21.37
C ILE A 157 3.83 -7.23 -20.52
N PRO A 158 4.07 -5.90 -20.51
CA PRO A 158 5.21 -5.31 -19.81
C PRO A 158 5.21 -5.61 -18.31
N ALA A 159 4.03 -5.79 -17.71
CA ALA A 159 3.88 -6.11 -16.30
C ALA A 159 4.24 -7.57 -15.95
N LEU A 160 4.29 -8.49 -16.92
CA LEU A 160 4.62 -9.90 -16.67
C LEU A 160 6.11 -10.08 -16.41
N GLU A 161 6.97 -9.43 -17.20
CA GLU A 161 8.42 -9.61 -17.13
C GLU A 161 9.02 -9.40 -15.72
N PRO A 162 8.70 -8.32 -14.99
CA PRO A 162 9.27 -8.09 -13.65
C PRO A 162 8.67 -8.98 -12.55
N VAL A 163 7.58 -9.70 -12.81
CA VAL A 163 6.90 -10.56 -11.81
C VAL A 163 6.97 -12.05 -12.14
N ARG A 164 7.40 -12.39 -13.37
CA ARG A 164 7.36 -13.75 -13.92
C ARG A 164 8.09 -14.76 -13.05
N PHE A 165 9.23 -14.36 -12.48
CA PHE A 165 10.05 -15.20 -11.58
C PHE A 165 10.16 -14.58 -10.19
N SER A 166 9.08 -13.95 -9.73
CA SER A 166 8.89 -13.52 -8.36
C SER A 166 8.09 -14.56 -7.57
N VAL A 167 8.30 -14.58 -6.26
CA VAL A 167 7.69 -15.52 -5.33
C VAL A 167 7.04 -14.74 -4.18
N VAL A 168 5.73 -14.93 -4.01
CA VAL A 168 5.02 -14.32 -2.89
C VAL A 168 5.24 -15.19 -1.65
N SER A 169 5.87 -14.67 -0.60
CA SER A 169 6.14 -15.39 0.64
C SER A 169 5.00 -15.28 1.65
N HIS A 170 4.31 -14.13 1.72
CA HIS A 170 3.23 -13.88 2.66
C HIS A 170 2.20 -12.88 2.14
N ARG A 171 1.09 -12.77 2.88
CA ARG A 171 0.05 -11.75 2.73
C ARG A 171 -0.26 -11.10 4.08
N GLY A 172 -0.99 -9.99 4.04
CA GLY A 172 -1.35 -9.21 5.22
C GLY A 172 -0.35 -8.10 5.51
N CYS A 173 -0.84 -7.03 6.14
CA CYS A 173 -0.03 -5.85 6.46
C CYS A 173 -0.55 -5.18 7.73
N PHE A 174 0.24 -5.26 8.80
CA PHE A 174 -0.06 -4.59 10.07
C PHE A 174 0.53 -3.18 10.19
N GLY A 175 1.17 -2.68 9.12
CA GLY A 175 1.76 -1.33 9.11
C GLY A 175 0.74 -0.20 9.16
N SER A 176 -0.52 -0.49 8.82
CA SER A 176 -1.67 0.42 8.94
C SER A 176 -1.41 1.84 8.42
N CYS A 177 -0.69 1.98 7.32
CA CYS A 177 -0.43 3.27 6.69
C CYS A 177 -1.74 3.85 6.19
N SER A 178 -2.03 5.11 6.53
CA SER A 178 -3.38 5.69 6.36
C SER A 178 -3.85 5.78 4.89
N PHE A 179 -2.91 5.80 3.95
CA PHE A 179 -3.15 5.85 2.50
C PHE A 179 -3.21 4.47 1.84
N CYS A 180 -2.80 3.40 2.53
CA CYS A 180 -2.62 2.08 1.93
C CYS A 180 -3.91 1.24 2.02
N ALA A 181 -4.34 0.67 0.89
CA ALA A 181 -5.49 -0.23 0.83
C ALA A 181 -5.20 -1.66 1.32
N LEU A 182 -3.93 -2.03 1.52
CA LEU A 182 -3.57 -3.43 1.83
C LEU A 182 -4.17 -3.91 3.14
N THR A 183 -4.22 -3.07 4.17
CA THR A 183 -4.84 -3.45 5.45
C THR A 183 -6.34 -3.72 5.30
N HIS A 184 -7.05 -2.94 4.49
CA HIS A 184 -8.47 -3.15 4.20
C HIS A 184 -8.74 -4.35 3.27
N HIS A 185 -7.76 -4.76 2.46
CA HIS A 185 -7.93 -5.83 1.48
C HIS A 185 -7.41 -7.19 1.97
N GLN A 186 -6.21 -7.21 2.56
CA GLN A 186 -5.54 -8.43 3.02
C GLN A 186 -5.65 -8.62 4.54
N GLY A 187 -6.02 -7.59 5.29
CA GLY A 187 -6.09 -7.62 6.74
C GLY A 187 -4.76 -7.31 7.44
N ARG A 188 -4.83 -7.19 8.77
CA ARG A 188 -3.69 -6.94 9.66
C ARG A 188 -2.91 -8.21 10.04
N ILE A 189 -3.57 -9.36 10.00
CA ILE A 189 -2.98 -10.66 10.36
C ILE A 189 -2.02 -11.07 9.24
N ILE A 190 -0.76 -11.37 9.55
CA ILE A 190 0.19 -11.89 8.56
C ILE A 190 -0.13 -13.36 8.29
N GLN A 191 -0.15 -13.73 7.01
CA GLN A 191 -0.29 -15.11 6.54
C GLN A 191 0.98 -15.50 5.83
N SER A 192 1.79 -16.33 6.46
CA SER A 192 3.07 -16.77 5.91
C SER A 192 2.91 -18.14 5.27
N ARG A 193 3.48 -18.31 4.07
CA ARG A 193 3.68 -19.63 3.47
C ARG A 193 4.79 -20.37 4.19
N SER A 194 4.74 -21.70 4.15
CA SER A 194 5.85 -22.51 4.65
C SER A 194 7.10 -22.36 3.78
N ILE A 195 8.27 -22.51 4.39
CA ILE A 195 9.54 -22.55 3.65
C ILE A 195 9.50 -23.64 2.58
N ASP A 196 8.99 -24.83 2.92
CA ASP A 196 8.97 -25.95 1.99
C ASP A 196 8.03 -25.72 0.79
N SER A 197 6.89 -25.04 0.97
CA SER A 197 6.03 -24.64 -0.16
C SER A 197 6.74 -23.67 -1.11
N ILE A 198 7.44 -22.69 -0.55
CA ILE A 198 8.21 -21.72 -1.32
C ILE A 198 9.37 -22.42 -2.06
N VAL A 199 10.09 -23.34 -1.40
CA VAL A 199 11.16 -24.14 -2.01
C VAL A 199 10.61 -24.96 -3.18
N ARG A 200 9.51 -25.71 -3.00
CA ARG A 200 8.90 -26.50 -4.08
C ARG A 200 8.49 -25.65 -5.27
N GLU A 201 7.97 -24.44 -5.04
CA GLU A 201 7.65 -23.51 -6.13
C GLU A 201 8.89 -23.06 -6.89
N VAL A 202 9.98 -22.75 -6.17
CA VAL A 202 11.25 -22.34 -6.79
C VAL A 202 11.93 -23.49 -7.52
N GLU A 203 11.84 -24.73 -7.02
CA GLU A 203 12.31 -25.92 -7.75
C GLU A 203 11.56 -26.09 -9.07
N ARG A 204 10.23 -25.91 -9.08
CA ARG A 204 9.44 -25.90 -10.33
C ARG A 204 9.86 -24.78 -11.26
N MET A 205 10.12 -23.58 -10.73
CA MET A 205 10.66 -22.46 -11.53
C MET A 205 12.03 -22.78 -12.12
N ALA A 206 12.91 -23.41 -11.34
CA ALA A 206 14.27 -23.77 -11.75
C ALA A 206 14.30 -24.78 -12.90
N ALA A 207 13.27 -25.61 -13.02
CA ALA A 207 13.08 -26.54 -14.13
C ALA A 207 12.50 -25.89 -15.41
N MET A 208 12.08 -24.62 -15.36
CA MET A 208 11.51 -23.95 -16.54
C MET A 208 12.61 -23.55 -17.53
N PRO A 209 12.43 -23.77 -18.86
CA PRO A 209 13.44 -23.44 -19.87
C PRO A 209 13.87 -21.96 -19.86
N ASP A 210 12.94 -21.06 -19.54
CA ASP A 210 13.17 -19.61 -19.56
C ASP A 210 13.78 -19.08 -18.25
N PHE A 211 14.01 -19.93 -17.25
CA PHE A 211 14.53 -19.49 -15.96
C PHE A 211 16.05 -19.26 -16.01
N GLY A 212 16.47 -18.00 -15.98
CA GLY A 212 17.89 -17.61 -16.03
C GLY A 212 18.69 -17.85 -14.74
N GLY A 213 18.07 -18.43 -13.69
CA GLY A 213 18.68 -18.60 -12.38
C GLY A 213 18.51 -17.41 -11.43
N VAL A 214 17.61 -16.47 -11.73
CA VAL A 214 17.40 -15.27 -10.91
C VAL A 214 15.96 -15.23 -10.42
N ILE A 215 15.78 -15.26 -9.11
CA ILE A 215 14.51 -14.94 -8.47
C ILE A 215 14.46 -13.43 -8.29
N GLN A 216 13.50 -12.78 -8.96
CA GLN A 216 13.41 -11.33 -9.07
C GLN A 216 12.95 -10.67 -7.77
N ASP A 217 12.06 -11.34 -7.04
CA ASP A 217 11.58 -10.93 -5.73
C ASP A 217 11.15 -12.15 -4.92
N VAL A 218 11.46 -12.14 -3.62
CA VAL A 218 10.84 -13.02 -2.63
C VAL A 218 10.26 -12.13 -1.54
N GLY A 219 8.94 -12.05 -1.47
CA GLY A 219 8.32 -11.07 -0.57
C GLY A 219 6.81 -11.01 -0.61
N GLY A 220 6.29 -9.87 -0.19
CA GLY A 220 4.86 -9.61 -0.03
C GLY A 220 4.68 -8.13 0.33
N PRO A 221 3.69 -7.77 1.14
CA PRO A 221 3.58 -6.43 1.74
C PRO A 221 4.77 -6.05 2.65
N ARG A 222 5.91 -5.68 2.04
CA ARG A 222 7.26 -5.56 2.62
C ARG A 222 7.83 -6.91 3.05
N ALA A 223 8.96 -7.30 2.46
CA ALA A 223 9.48 -8.66 2.58
C ALA A 223 9.71 -9.12 4.02
N ASN A 224 10.21 -8.21 4.87
CA ASN A 224 10.61 -8.48 6.25
C ASN A 224 9.46 -8.54 7.26
N ARG A 225 8.25 -8.82 6.80
CA ARG A 225 7.10 -9.19 7.64
C ARG A 225 6.79 -10.67 7.60
N TRP A 226 7.37 -11.41 6.66
CA TRP A 226 7.20 -12.86 6.61
C TRP A 226 7.62 -13.48 7.95
N GLY A 227 6.83 -14.41 8.46
CA GLY A 227 7.10 -15.10 9.73
C GLY A 227 6.77 -14.30 10.98
N THR A 228 6.36 -13.02 10.87
CA THR A 228 6.01 -12.21 12.04
C THR A 228 4.62 -12.57 12.57
N HIS A 229 4.54 -12.81 13.88
CA HIS A 229 3.29 -13.11 14.59
C HIS A 229 3.25 -12.31 15.91
N GLY A 230 2.04 -12.04 16.41
CA GLY A 230 1.89 -11.46 17.74
C GLY A 230 2.12 -12.52 18.81
N GLY A 231 2.85 -12.20 19.88
CA GLY A 231 3.19 -13.13 20.97
C GLY A 231 2.04 -13.52 21.92
N GLY A 232 0.78 -13.32 21.52
CA GLY A 232 -0.38 -13.82 22.27
C GLY A 232 -0.74 -15.21 21.77
N GLY A 233 -0.89 -16.18 22.69
CA GLY A 233 -1.44 -17.50 22.37
C GLY A 233 -2.79 -17.42 21.64
N GLU A 234 -3.11 -18.47 20.90
CA GLU A 234 -4.25 -18.63 19.99
C GLU A 234 -5.63 -18.12 20.51
N PRO A 235 -6.55 -17.74 19.61
CA PRO A 235 -6.39 -16.78 18.52
C PRO A 235 -6.72 -15.37 19.04
N ALA A 236 -5.74 -14.68 19.63
CA ALA A 236 -5.87 -13.25 19.89
C ALA A 236 -5.63 -12.48 18.59
N GLY A 237 -6.70 -12.23 17.81
CA GLY A 237 -6.61 -11.35 16.65
C GLY A 237 -6.18 -9.93 17.03
N PRO A 238 -5.89 -9.07 16.04
CA PRO A 238 -5.37 -7.74 16.26
C PRO A 238 -6.17 -6.96 17.31
N CYS A 239 -5.48 -6.17 18.13
CA CYS A 239 -6.15 -5.30 19.09
C CYS A 239 -7.07 -4.30 18.35
N PRO A 240 -8.25 -3.97 18.91
CA PRO A 240 -9.13 -2.97 18.31
C PRO A 240 -8.46 -1.60 18.27
N ASP A 241 -7.88 -1.17 19.40
CA ASP A 241 -7.46 0.23 19.59
C ASP A 241 -5.94 0.45 19.57
N ARG A 242 -5.15 -0.60 19.28
CA ARG A 242 -3.67 -0.50 19.28
C ARG A 242 -3.10 -0.85 17.91
N ARG A 243 -2.05 -0.13 17.51
CA ARG A 243 -1.29 -0.45 16.31
C ARG A 243 -0.35 -1.62 16.61
N CYS A 244 -0.40 -2.67 15.79
CA CYS A 244 0.45 -3.83 15.96
C CYS A 244 1.95 -3.50 15.83
N ILE A 245 2.30 -2.47 15.05
CA ILE A 245 3.69 -2.06 14.86
C ILE A 245 4.35 -1.54 16.15
N ASP A 246 3.55 -1.06 17.09
CA ASP A 246 3.98 -0.59 18.41
C ASP A 246 3.81 -1.67 19.49
N CYS A 247 3.42 -2.90 19.09
CA CYS A 247 3.14 -3.96 20.05
C CYS A 247 4.44 -4.47 20.69
N PRO A 248 4.50 -4.56 22.04
CA PRO A 248 5.68 -5.07 22.74
C PRO A 248 5.86 -6.57 22.57
N THR A 249 4.80 -7.32 22.27
CA THR A 249 4.84 -8.77 22.05
C THR A 249 4.99 -9.15 20.58
N LEU A 250 5.13 -8.18 19.66
CA LEU A 250 5.38 -8.47 18.25
C LEU A 250 6.78 -9.04 18.10
N ASP A 251 6.88 -10.25 17.56
CA ASP A 251 8.17 -10.81 17.17
C ASP A 251 8.76 -10.00 16.00
N ARG A 252 9.96 -9.46 16.24
CA ARG A 252 10.74 -8.67 15.28
C ARG A 252 12.00 -9.41 14.81
N SER A 253 12.16 -10.68 15.19
CA SER A 253 13.24 -11.51 14.67
C SER A 253 13.08 -11.71 13.16
N HIS A 254 14.20 -11.70 12.46
CA HIS A 254 14.27 -11.98 11.02
C HIS A 254 15.00 -13.30 10.71
N GLU A 255 15.33 -14.09 11.73
CA GLU A 255 16.12 -15.31 11.60
C GLU A 255 15.48 -16.32 10.63
N GLU A 256 14.18 -16.57 10.80
CA GLU A 256 13.46 -17.49 9.92
C GLU A 256 13.40 -16.98 8.47
N GLN A 257 13.31 -15.66 8.26
CA GLN A 257 13.35 -15.09 6.91
C GLN A 257 14.73 -15.32 6.27
N LEU A 258 15.82 -15.15 7.02
CA LEU A 258 17.17 -15.44 6.54
C LEU A 258 17.32 -16.92 6.19
N ARG A 259 16.78 -17.82 7.03
CA ARG A 259 16.75 -19.27 6.76
C ARG A 259 16.01 -19.61 5.47
N LEU A 260 14.85 -18.99 5.22
CA LEU A 260 14.13 -19.12 3.95
C LEU A 260 15.01 -18.71 2.76
N LEU A 261 15.65 -17.55 2.86
CA LEU A 261 16.49 -17.01 1.79
C LEU A 261 17.72 -17.87 1.51
N ASP A 262 18.32 -18.46 2.54
CA ASP A 262 19.42 -19.43 2.39
C ASP A 262 18.96 -20.69 1.68
N ARG A 263 17.86 -21.30 2.13
CA ARG A 263 17.26 -22.49 1.51
C ARG A 263 16.97 -22.28 0.02
N LEU A 264 16.52 -21.08 -0.37
CA LEU A 264 16.27 -20.75 -1.77
C LEU A 264 17.55 -20.65 -2.61
N ARG A 265 18.66 -20.23 -2.03
CA ARG A 265 19.95 -20.12 -2.72
C ARG A 265 20.63 -21.47 -2.93
N GLU A 266 20.29 -22.47 -2.13
CA GLU A 266 20.83 -23.84 -2.22
C GLU A 266 20.18 -24.66 -3.33
N ILE A 267 19.06 -24.19 -3.91
CA ILE A 267 18.33 -24.90 -4.96
C ILE A 267 19.16 -24.94 -6.26
N PRO A 268 19.39 -26.13 -6.85
CA PRO A 268 20.07 -26.25 -8.13
C PRO A 268 19.42 -25.41 -9.23
N GLY A 269 20.25 -24.67 -9.97
CA GLY A 269 19.79 -23.74 -11.02
C GLY A 269 19.53 -22.31 -10.52
N VAL A 270 19.36 -22.09 -9.20
CA VAL A 270 19.26 -20.73 -8.63
C VAL A 270 20.66 -20.14 -8.44
N LYS A 271 20.88 -18.96 -9.02
CA LYS A 271 22.12 -18.18 -8.95
C LYS A 271 21.99 -16.97 -8.01
N ARG A 272 20.82 -16.33 -8.02
CA ARG A 272 20.53 -15.11 -7.23
C ARG A 272 19.10 -15.11 -6.72
N VAL A 273 18.92 -14.62 -5.50
CA VAL A 273 17.62 -14.42 -4.86
C VAL A 273 17.55 -12.97 -4.41
N PHE A 274 16.64 -12.18 -4.98
CA PHE A 274 16.53 -10.75 -4.68
C PHE A 274 15.29 -10.41 -3.85
N ILE A 275 15.38 -9.30 -3.12
CA ILE A 275 14.23 -8.64 -2.49
C ILE A 275 13.98 -7.32 -3.23
N ALA A 276 12.96 -7.29 -4.08
CA ALA A 276 12.55 -6.12 -4.85
C ALA A 276 11.27 -5.44 -4.33
N SER A 277 10.50 -6.12 -3.48
CA SER A 277 9.34 -5.60 -2.74
C SER A 277 9.67 -4.60 -1.62
N GLY A 278 10.97 -4.47 -1.31
CA GLY A 278 11.49 -3.58 -0.27
C GLY A 278 11.25 -4.09 1.15
N ILE A 279 11.91 -3.44 2.11
CA ILE A 279 11.86 -3.80 3.54
C ILE A 279 11.34 -2.62 4.36
N ARG A 280 10.65 -2.91 5.47
CA ARG A 280 10.22 -1.90 6.45
C ARG A 280 11.40 -1.65 7.39
N TYR A 281 12.00 -0.46 7.28
CA TYR A 281 13.23 -0.10 7.96
C TYR A 281 13.11 -0.01 9.49
N ASP A 282 11.94 0.34 10.01
CA ASP A 282 11.66 0.44 11.46
C ASP A 282 11.39 -0.92 12.14
N LEU A 283 11.14 -1.98 11.36
CA LEU A 283 11.01 -3.33 11.88
C LEU A 283 12.39 -3.92 12.16
N ILE A 284 13.43 -3.30 11.62
CA ILE A 284 14.82 -3.68 11.87
C ILE A 284 15.25 -2.97 13.14
N PRO A 285 15.39 -3.69 14.26
CA PRO A 285 15.73 -3.06 15.52
C PRO A 285 17.11 -2.37 15.45
N PRO A 286 17.35 -1.31 16.24
CA PRO A 286 18.67 -0.67 16.33
C PRO A 286 19.80 -1.64 16.69
N GLU A 287 19.50 -2.65 17.52
CA GLU A 287 20.40 -3.71 17.96
C GLU A 287 20.65 -4.81 16.92
N ASP A 288 19.98 -4.79 15.75
CA ASP A 288 20.23 -5.76 14.69
C ASP A 288 21.70 -5.69 14.21
N ARG A 289 22.38 -6.84 14.30
CA ARG A 289 23.80 -6.98 13.92
C ARG A 289 24.00 -7.73 12.61
N GLU A 290 22.98 -8.43 12.11
CA GLU A 290 23.16 -9.43 11.06
C GLU A 290 22.23 -9.21 9.86
N TYR A 291 20.94 -8.94 10.11
CA TYR A 291 19.92 -8.98 9.07
C TYR A 291 20.22 -7.98 7.95
N LEU A 292 20.42 -6.70 8.28
CA LEU A 292 20.69 -5.69 7.26
C LEU A 292 21.98 -5.99 6.48
N ALA A 293 23.04 -6.44 7.16
CA ALA A 293 24.31 -6.79 6.55
C ALA A 293 24.15 -7.95 5.54
N ARG A 294 23.43 -9.01 5.92
CA ARG A 294 23.18 -10.18 5.06
C ARG A 294 22.28 -9.86 3.88
N ILE A 295 21.19 -9.13 4.09
CA ILE A 295 20.32 -8.68 3.00
C ILE A 295 21.11 -7.85 1.99
N CYS A 296 21.90 -6.88 2.46
CA CYS A 296 22.75 -6.08 1.58
C CYS A 296 23.82 -6.91 0.86
N ALA A 297 24.41 -7.92 1.51
CA ALA A 297 25.44 -8.76 0.88
C ALA A 297 24.89 -9.68 -0.22
N GLN A 298 23.69 -10.26 -0.01
CA GLN A 298 23.24 -11.41 -0.79
C GLN A 298 21.95 -11.14 -1.59
N HIS A 299 21.07 -10.26 -1.09
CA HIS A 299 19.69 -10.14 -1.56
C HIS A 299 19.33 -8.78 -2.15
N VAL A 300 20.27 -7.84 -2.16
CA VAL A 300 20.16 -6.54 -2.84
C VAL A 300 21.13 -6.51 -4.01
N SER A 301 20.63 -6.21 -5.21
CA SER A 301 21.47 -6.08 -6.42
C SER A 301 22.24 -4.76 -6.41
N GLY A 302 21.52 -3.64 -6.39
CA GLY A 302 22.08 -2.29 -6.40
C GLY A 302 21.20 -1.25 -5.71
N HIS A 303 19.89 -1.48 -5.63
CA HIS A 303 18.96 -0.57 -4.97
C HIS A 303 18.21 -1.29 -3.87
N LEU A 304 18.31 -0.78 -2.64
CA LEU A 304 17.46 -1.22 -1.53
C LEU A 304 16.27 -0.28 -1.41
N LYS A 305 15.09 -0.82 -1.72
CA LYS A 305 13.82 -0.11 -1.67
C LYS A 305 13.31 0.00 -0.24
N VAL A 306 13.07 1.23 0.19
CA VAL A 306 12.48 1.56 1.49
C VAL A 306 11.42 2.63 1.26
N ALA A 307 10.39 2.64 2.08
CA ALA A 307 9.36 3.68 2.02
C ALA A 307 9.26 4.29 3.42
N PRO A 308 9.89 5.47 3.62
CA PRO A 308 9.61 6.41 4.71
C PRO A 308 8.41 7.32 4.42
N GLU A 309 8.09 7.51 3.12
CA GLU A 309 6.96 8.28 2.58
C GLU A 309 6.99 9.79 2.83
N HIS A 310 7.44 10.23 4.00
CA HIS A 310 7.69 11.63 4.33
C HIS A 310 8.72 11.76 5.49
N ILE A 311 9.22 12.98 5.75
CA ILE A 311 10.14 13.27 6.87
C ILE A 311 9.57 14.24 7.92
N SER A 312 8.69 15.17 7.53
CA SER A 312 7.95 16.03 8.48
C SER A 312 7.22 15.19 9.53
N PRO A 313 7.44 15.44 10.84
CA PRO A 313 6.80 14.67 11.92
C PRO A 313 5.28 14.67 11.85
N ARG A 314 4.67 15.81 11.47
CA ARG A 314 3.22 15.97 11.36
C ARG A 314 2.65 15.11 10.22
N VAL A 315 3.28 15.18 9.04
CA VAL A 315 2.85 14.40 7.87
C VAL A 315 3.05 12.92 8.12
N SER A 316 4.21 12.51 8.63
CA SER A 316 4.51 11.12 8.99
C SER A 316 3.52 10.57 10.01
N ALA A 317 3.14 11.34 11.04
CA ALA A 317 2.11 10.94 11.99
C ALA A 317 0.74 10.74 11.31
N CYS A 318 0.32 11.66 10.45
CA CYS A 318 -0.93 11.53 9.66
C CYS A 318 -0.91 10.31 8.73
N MET A 319 0.27 9.94 8.21
CA MET A 319 0.50 8.77 7.39
C MET A 319 0.50 7.44 8.16
N GLY A 320 0.62 7.46 9.49
CA GLY A 320 0.89 6.28 10.30
C GLY A 320 2.33 5.78 10.16
N LYS A 321 3.28 6.70 10.02
CA LYS A 321 4.71 6.45 9.81
C LYS A 321 5.54 6.91 11.02
N PRO A 322 6.72 6.31 11.24
CA PRO A 322 7.56 6.67 12.35
C PRO A 322 8.27 8.01 12.06
N PRO A 323 8.80 8.67 13.10
CA PRO A 323 9.58 9.90 12.94
C PRO A 323 10.81 9.73 12.03
N ARG A 324 11.32 10.85 11.53
CA ARG A 324 12.48 10.92 10.62
C ARG A 324 13.72 10.26 11.21
N GLU A 325 13.92 10.38 12.52
CA GLU A 325 15.09 9.87 13.24
C GLU A 325 15.26 8.36 13.08
N VAL A 326 14.13 7.62 12.98
CA VAL A 326 14.14 6.18 12.74
C VAL A 326 14.67 5.86 11.33
N PHE A 327 14.35 6.70 10.35
CA PHE A 327 14.86 6.54 8.99
C PHE A 327 16.33 7.00 8.87
N ASP A 328 16.72 8.08 9.54
CA ASP A 328 18.10 8.56 9.57
C ASP A 328 19.03 7.51 10.19
N ALA A 329 18.66 6.92 11.33
CA ALA A 329 19.43 5.84 11.97
C ALA A 329 19.58 4.60 11.07
N PHE A 330 18.51 4.23 10.34
CA PHE A 330 18.60 3.16 9.35
C PHE A 330 19.55 3.50 8.20
N ARG A 331 19.50 4.74 7.68
CA ARG A 331 20.38 5.20 6.59
C ARG A 331 21.84 5.15 7.01
N GLU A 332 22.17 5.63 8.20
CA GLU A 332 23.55 5.61 8.73
C GLU A 332 24.10 4.19 8.80
N ARG A 333 23.31 3.25 9.32
CA ARG A 333 23.68 1.83 9.35
C ARG A 333 23.85 1.25 7.95
N PHE A 334 22.94 1.56 7.02
CA PHE A 334 23.07 1.13 5.63
C PHE A 334 24.35 1.69 4.99
N GLU A 335 24.63 2.99 5.16
CA GLU A 335 25.79 3.68 4.61
C GLU A 335 27.11 3.09 5.14
N ALA A 336 27.18 2.80 6.44
CA ALA A 336 28.33 2.14 7.05
C ALA A 336 28.66 0.81 6.36
N LEU A 337 27.64 0.01 5.99
CA LEU A 337 27.80 -1.25 5.27
C LEU A 337 28.28 -1.09 3.82
N GLN A 338 28.28 0.12 3.27
CA GLN A 338 28.74 0.38 1.90
C GLN A 338 30.23 0.69 1.82
N THR A 339 30.83 1.08 2.94
CA THR A 339 32.26 1.35 3.06
C THR A 339 33.06 0.11 2.64
N GLY A 340 33.99 0.29 1.70
CA GLY A 340 34.86 -0.79 1.21
C GLY A 340 34.21 -1.78 0.23
N LYS A 341 32.92 -1.65 -0.12
CA LYS A 341 32.30 -2.50 -1.16
C LYS A 341 32.77 -2.12 -2.55
N ARG A 342 33.16 -3.12 -3.36
CA ARG A 342 33.52 -2.95 -4.78
C ARG A 342 32.37 -2.36 -5.61
N LYS A 343 31.13 -2.76 -5.32
CA LYS A 343 29.93 -2.23 -5.94
C LYS A 343 29.05 -1.62 -4.85
N ARG A 344 29.01 -0.29 -4.83
CA ARG A 344 28.15 0.47 -3.93
C ARG A 344 26.68 0.23 -4.29
N GLN A 345 25.85 0.06 -3.27
CA GLN A 345 24.39 -0.02 -3.40
C GLN A 345 23.78 1.26 -2.81
N TYR A 346 22.57 1.61 -3.24
CA TYR A 346 21.90 2.86 -2.92
C TYR A 346 20.54 2.59 -2.30
N LEU A 347 20.10 3.47 -1.41
CA LEU A 347 18.71 3.48 -0.96
C LEU A 347 17.84 4.13 -2.03
N VAL A 348 16.69 3.53 -2.31
CA VAL A 348 15.63 4.14 -3.11
C VAL A 348 14.44 4.36 -2.19
N PRO A 349 14.29 5.57 -1.62
CA PRO A 349 13.13 5.91 -0.81
C PRO A 349 11.91 6.13 -1.69
N TYR A 350 10.76 5.62 -1.26
CA TYR A 350 9.46 6.03 -1.78
C TYR A 350 8.97 7.21 -0.96
N PHE A 351 8.90 8.38 -1.58
CA PHE A 351 8.30 9.59 -1.03
C PHE A 351 6.95 9.88 -1.69
N ILE A 352 6.05 10.48 -0.93
CA ILE A 352 4.72 10.87 -1.39
C ILE A 352 4.54 12.37 -1.23
N SER A 353 4.24 13.07 -2.32
CA SER A 353 3.84 14.49 -2.31
C SER A 353 2.32 14.63 -2.16
N GLY A 354 1.83 15.79 -1.71
CA GLY A 354 0.40 16.12 -1.80
C GLY A 354 -0.50 15.28 -0.89
N HIS A 355 0.05 14.65 0.15
CA HIS A 355 -0.70 13.87 1.14
C HIS A 355 -1.46 14.81 2.11
N PRO A 356 -2.64 14.43 2.63
CA PRO A 356 -3.32 15.20 3.67
C PRO A 356 -2.42 15.47 4.89
N GLY A 357 -2.39 16.71 5.33
CA GLY A 357 -1.53 17.19 6.41
C GLY A 357 -0.20 17.76 5.92
N CYS A 358 0.11 17.68 4.62
CA CYS A 358 1.34 18.19 4.02
C CYS A 358 1.13 19.61 3.43
N THR A 359 1.95 20.58 3.85
CA THR A 359 1.99 21.94 3.28
C THR A 359 3.18 22.12 2.34
N ILE A 360 3.28 23.30 1.72
CA ILE A 360 4.44 23.64 0.87
C ILE A 360 5.73 23.63 1.70
N GLU A 361 5.71 24.12 2.94
CA GLU A 361 6.87 24.16 3.83
C GLU A 361 7.39 22.75 4.13
N ASP A 362 6.50 21.79 4.41
CA ASP A 362 6.86 20.38 4.62
C ASP A 362 7.57 19.79 3.38
N MET A 363 7.13 20.19 2.18
CA MET A 363 7.73 19.74 0.92
C MET A 363 9.05 20.43 0.60
N VAL A 364 9.23 21.69 1.01
CA VAL A 364 10.52 22.36 0.92
C VAL A 364 11.52 21.67 1.86
N GLU A 365 11.14 21.38 3.10
CA GLU A 365 11.97 20.63 4.05
C GLU A 365 12.36 19.25 3.49
N LEU A 366 11.39 18.52 2.90
CA LEU A 366 11.66 17.24 2.27
C LEU A 366 12.61 17.37 1.06
N ALA A 367 12.46 18.40 0.24
CA ALA A 367 13.35 18.64 -0.90
C ALA A 367 14.79 18.95 -0.45
N GLU A 368 14.96 19.77 0.59
CA GLU A 368 16.26 20.01 1.23
C GLU A 368 16.87 18.74 1.80
N TYR A 369 16.07 17.96 2.54
CA TYR A 369 16.52 16.67 3.08
C TYR A 369 17.01 15.74 1.97
N VAL A 370 16.26 15.63 0.87
CA VAL A 370 16.63 14.79 -0.28
C VAL A 370 17.91 15.30 -0.96
N ARG A 371 18.09 16.62 -1.08
CA ARG A 371 19.32 17.26 -1.59
C ARG A 371 20.52 16.89 -0.71
N ASP A 372 20.41 17.14 0.59
CA ASP A 372 21.53 17.04 1.55
C ASP A 372 21.97 15.61 1.79
N THR A 373 21.04 14.66 1.64
CA THR A 373 21.28 13.24 1.92
C THR A 373 21.60 12.43 0.67
N GLY A 374 21.59 13.07 -0.51
CA GLY A 374 21.85 12.41 -1.79
C GLY A 374 20.79 11.38 -2.19
N LEU A 375 19.58 11.49 -1.63
CA LEU A 375 18.47 10.54 -1.83
C LEU A 375 17.55 10.90 -3.00
N TYR A 376 18.01 11.75 -3.92
CA TYR A 376 17.22 12.18 -5.06
C TYR A 376 16.77 10.98 -5.91
N THR A 377 15.47 10.89 -6.16
CA THR A 377 14.86 9.81 -6.92
C THR A 377 13.81 10.38 -7.87
N GLU A 378 13.73 9.81 -9.07
CA GLU A 378 12.64 10.09 -10.00
C GLU A 378 11.35 9.35 -9.60
N GLN A 379 11.44 8.36 -8.71
CA GLN A 379 10.30 7.57 -8.22
C GLN A 379 9.60 8.29 -7.08
N VAL A 380 8.89 9.38 -7.41
CA VAL A 380 8.05 10.11 -6.45
C VAL A 380 6.59 9.97 -6.86
N GLN A 381 5.79 9.53 -5.89
CA GLN A 381 4.36 9.32 -6.09
C GLN A 381 3.59 10.54 -5.59
N ASP A 382 2.65 11.04 -6.38
CA ASP A 382 1.66 11.97 -5.86
C ASP A 382 0.58 11.18 -5.12
N PHE A 383 0.14 11.69 -3.96
CA PHE A 383 -0.94 11.05 -3.23
C PHE A 383 -2.19 11.02 -4.11
N THR A 384 -2.64 9.82 -4.44
CA THR A 384 -3.85 9.59 -5.23
C THR A 384 -4.89 8.97 -4.30
N PRO A 385 -6.01 9.66 -4.01
CA PRO A 385 -7.03 9.15 -3.11
C PRO A 385 -7.55 7.79 -3.58
N THR A 386 -7.20 6.75 -2.82
CA THR A 386 -7.67 5.38 -3.03
C THR A 386 -8.93 5.18 -2.19
N PRO A 387 -10.07 4.75 -2.77
CA PRO A 387 -11.31 4.57 -2.02
C PRO A 387 -11.13 3.77 -0.73
N MET A 388 -11.86 4.16 0.32
CA MET A 388 -11.83 3.51 1.64
C MET A 388 -10.46 3.46 2.33
N SER A 389 -9.52 4.34 1.97
CA SER A 389 -8.36 4.62 2.82
C SER A 389 -8.67 5.76 3.80
N ILE A 390 -7.98 5.79 4.95
CA ILE A 390 -8.10 6.87 5.94
C ILE A 390 -7.74 8.21 5.28
N SER A 391 -6.62 8.24 4.53
CA SER A 391 -6.18 9.47 3.86
C SER A 391 -7.16 9.96 2.80
N THR A 392 -7.90 9.07 2.13
CA THR A 392 -8.96 9.49 1.19
C THR A 392 -10.13 10.13 1.91
N THR A 393 -10.53 9.58 3.07
CA THR A 393 -11.55 10.21 3.91
C THR A 393 -11.10 11.60 4.33
N ILE A 394 -9.86 11.75 4.82
CA ILE A 394 -9.30 13.06 5.17
C ILE A 394 -9.26 13.98 3.94
N TYR A 395 -8.82 13.49 2.79
CA TYR A 395 -8.73 14.29 1.56
C TYR A 395 -10.09 14.86 1.13
N HIS A 396 -11.14 14.05 1.28
CA HIS A 396 -12.50 14.45 0.92
C HIS A 396 -13.10 15.42 1.96
N THR A 397 -13.02 15.07 3.26
CA THR A 397 -13.75 15.77 4.32
C THR A 397 -12.95 16.91 4.97
N GLY A 398 -11.62 16.88 4.87
CA GLY A 398 -10.73 17.70 5.70
C GLY A 398 -10.68 17.26 7.16
N LEU A 399 -11.24 16.11 7.52
CA LEU A 399 -11.35 15.66 8.91
C LEU A 399 -10.63 14.34 9.12
N ASP A 400 -9.89 14.23 10.22
CA ASP A 400 -9.49 12.93 10.75
C ASP A 400 -10.77 12.16 11.16
N PRO A 401 -11.04 10.97 10.58
CA PRO A 401 -12.33 10.31 10.78
C PRO A 401 -12.55 9.78 12.19
N PHE A 402 -11.49 9.61 12.99
CA PHE A 402 -11.59 9.05 14.34
C PHE A 402 -11.70 10.14 15.40
N THR A 403 -11.07 11.29 15.16
CA THR A 403 -11.04 12.40 16.12
C THR A 403 -11.89 13.59 15.70
N LEU A 404 -12.34 13.64 14.44
CA LEU A 404 -13.05 14.75 13.80
C LEU A 404 -12.29 16.09 13.84
N LYS A 405 -10.99 16.06 14.11
CA LYS A 405 -10.14 17.25 14.03
C LYS A 405 -9.89 17.60 12.56
N GLU A 406 -9.86 18.90 12.26
CA GLU A 406 -9.50 19.41 10.94
C GLU A 406 -8.05 19.05 10.60
N VAL A 407 -7.84 18.65 9.35
CA VAL A 407 -6.55 18.32 8.77
C VAL A 407 -6.44 19.10 7.46
N TYR A 408 -5.31 19.77 7.28
CA TYR A 408 -5.01 20.49 6.06
C TYR A 408 -4.98 19.54 4.85
N VAL A 409 -5.56 19.92 3.70
CA VAL A 409 -5.55 19.07 2.50
C VAL A 409 -5.06 19.87 1.29
N PRO A 410 -3.88 19.57 0.74
CA PRO A 410 -3.41 20.23 -0.48
C PRO A 410 -4.25 19.77 -1.68
N LYS A 411 -4.71 20.72 -2.50
CA LYS A 411 -5.51 20.45 -3.71
C LYS A 411 -5.05 21.28 -4.91
N GLY A 412 -5.43 20.85 -6.11
CA GLY A 412 -5.29 21.62 -7.35
C GLY A 412 -3.86 22.07 -7.65
N ARG A 413 -3.63 23.38 -7.71
CA ARG A 413 -2.31 23.97 -8.03
C ARG A 413 -1.26 23.67 -6.96
N GLU A 414 -1.63 23.62 -5.70
CA GLU A 414 -0.68 23.36 -4.62
C GLU A 414 -0.07 21.96 -4.73
N LYS A 415 -0.87 20.91 -5.00
CA LYS A 415 -0.33 19.55 -5.20
C LYS A 415 0.69 19.51 -6.34
N ARG A 416 0.46 20.29 -7.42
CA ARG A 416 1.41 20.39 -8.54
C ARG A 416 2.72 21.05 -8.11
N VAL A 417 2.65 22.10 -7.28
CA VAL A 417 3.83 22.74 -6.69
C VAL A 417 4.57 21.78 -5.76
N GLN A 418 3.87 21.08 -4.88
CA GLN A 418 4.45 20.05 -3.99
C GLN A 418 5.15 18.94 -4.78
N ARG A 419 4.53 18.43 -5.84
CA ARG A 419 5.16 17.44 -6.73
C ARG A 419 6.40 18.01 -7.43
N ALA A 420 6.34 19.25 -7.91
CA ALA A 420 7.45 19.92 -8.57
C ALA A 420 8.66 20.08 -7.64
N LEU A 421 8.44 20.36 -6.34
CA LEU A 421 9.50 20.44 -5.33
C LEU A 421 10.29 19.13 -5.19
N MET A 422 9.66 17.98 -5.40
CA MET A 422 10.37 16.69 -5.38
C MET A 422 11.18 16.43 -6.65
N HIS A 423 10.77 17.03 -7.76
CA HIS A 423 11.46 16.98 -9.04
C HIS A 423 12.18 18.30 -9.34
N TYR A 424 12.75 18.94 -8.31
CA TYR A 424 13.33 20.28 -8.42
C TYR A 424 14.48 20.41 -9.44
N ARG A 425 15.11 19.30 -9.82
CA ARG A 425 16.17 19.25 -10.85
C ARG A 425 15.64 19.32 -12.29
N ASP A 426 14.35 19.07 -12.49
CA ASP A 426 13.71 19.10 -13.79
C ASP A 426 13.48 20.57 -14.23
N PRO A 427 14.08 21.01 -15.36
CA PRO A 427 13.89 22.37 -15.87
C PRO A 427 12.43 22.75 -16.15
N GLU A 428 11.57 21.78 -16.48
CA GLU A 428 10.14 22.03 -16.72
C GLU A 428 9.41 22.45 -15.43
N ASN A 429 9.89 21.98 -14.28
CA ASN A 429 9.31 22.28 -12.97
C ASN A 429 9.81 23.61 -12.36
N TYR A 430 10.82 24.26 -12.96
CA TYR A 430 11.47 25.46 -12.41
C TYR A 430 10.50 26.53 -11.91
N ALA A 431 9.49 26.87 -12.72
CA ALA A 431 8.53 27.92 -12.38
C ALA A 431 7.68 27.55 -11.15
N LEU A 432 7.23 26.29 -11.06
CA LEU A 432 6.46 25.77 -9.93
C LEU A 432 7.32 25.65 -8.67
N VAL A 433 8.59 25.26 -8.81
CA VAL A 433 9.54 25.21 -7.69
C VAL A 433 9.76 26.61 -7.12
N CYS A 434 10.04 27.62 -7.96
CA CYS A 434 10.17 29.00 -7.50
C CYS A 434 8.88 29.53 -6.86
N GLU A 435 7.70 29.16 -7.38
CA GLU A 435 6.41 29.49 -6.76
C GLU A 435 6.30 28.93 -5.35
N GLY A 436 6.61 27.63 -5.16
CA GLY A 436 6.60 27.00 -3.84
C GLY A 436 7.60 27.60 -2.87
N LEU A 437 8.83 27.86 -3.33
CA LEU A 437 9.86 28.50 -2.49
C LEU A 437 9.47 29.90 -2.04
N ARG A 438 8.87 30.71 -2.92
CA ARG A 438 8.36 32.03 -2.55
C ARG A 438 7.21 31.96 -1.56
N ALA A 439 6.26 31.04 -1.80
CA ALA A 439 5.13 30.84 -0.91
C ALA A 439 5.56 30.45 0.51
N ALA A 440 6.63 29.65 0.62
CA ALA A 440 7.24 29.26 1.90
C ALA A 440 8.23 30.29 2.47
N GLY A 441 8.46 31.43 1.81
CA GLY A 441 9.45 32.44 2.23
C GLY A 441 10.91 31.97 2.16
N ARG A 442 11.20 30.96 1.32
CA ARG A 442 12.51 30.30 1.15
C ARG A 442 13.21 30.65 -0.16
N GLU A 443 13.22 31.94 -0.50
CA GLU A 443 13.93 32.43 -1.69
C GLU A 443 15.45 32.25 -1.59
N ASP A 444 16.00 32.03 -0.38
CA ASP A 444 17.39 31.65 -0.14
C ASP A 444 17.81 30.36 -0.88
N LEU A 445 16.83 29.51 -1.21
CA LEU A 445 17.05 28.28 -1.97
C LEU A 445 17.05 28.48 -3.49
N ILE A 446 16.92 29.72 -3.97
CA ILE A 446 17.04 30.11 -5.38
C ILE A 446 18.36 30.83 -5.57
N GLY A 447 19.34 30.17 -6.19
CA GLY A 447 20.67 30.75 -6.32
C GLY A 447 21.70 29.78 -6.86
N ASN A 448 22.95 30.24 -6.94
CA ASN A 448 24.06 29.45 -7.48
C ASN A 448 24.90 28.75 -6.40
N ALA A 449 24.53 28.88 -5.13
CA ALA A 449 25.20 28.19 -4.03
C ALA A 449 24.88 26.69 -4.05
N TRP A 450 25.77 25.88 -3.46
CA TRP A 450 25.66 24.41 -3.47
C TRP A 450 24.41 23.90 -2.73
N ASN A 451 23.92 24.69 -1.77
CA ASN A 451 22.73 24.42 -0.98
C ASN A 451 21.44 24.99 -1.61
N CYS A 452 21.48 25.62 -2.78
CA CYS A 452 20.24 26.03 -3.46
C CYS A 452 19.56 24.81 -4.10
N LEU A 453 18.22 24.81 -4.13
CA LEU A 453 17.46 23.78 -4.84
C LEU A 453 17.44 24.06 -6.35
N VAL A 454 17.28 25.32 -6.74
CA VAL A 454 17.25 25.75 -8.15
C VAL A 454 18.19 26.91 -8.40
N ARG A 455 18.74 26.99 -9.61
CA ARG A 455 19.62 28.08 -10.02
C ARG A 455 18.85 29.33 -10.40
N GLU A 456 19.33 30.49 -10.00
CA GLU A 456 18.77 31.75 -10.48
C GLU A 456 18.92 31.88 -12.01
N LYS A 457 17.80 32.01 -12.73
CA LYS A 457 17.83 32.35 -14.15
C LYS A 457 18.31 33.79 -14.31
N ARG A 458 19.57 33.97 -14.73
CA ARG A 458 20.05 35.26 -15.24
C ARG A 458 19.12 35.70 -16.37
N GLY A 459 18.54 36.89 -16.27
CA GLY A 459 17.64 37.44 -17.29
C GLY A 459 18.29 37.40 -18.68
N GLY A 460 17.77 36.55 -19.55
CA GLY A 460 18.22 36.38 -20.91
C GLY A 460 17.16 35.60 -21.69
N ALA A 461 16.68 36.20 -22.77
CA ALA A 461 15.65 35.65 -23.65
C ALA A 461 15.94 34.17 -24.03
N PRO A 462 14.91 33.33 -24.20
CA PRO A 462 15.13 31.94 -24.58
C PRO A 462 15.91 31.87 -25.91
N PRO A 463 16.90 30.97 -26.06
CA PRO A 463 17.57 30.78 -27.33
C PRO A 463 16.53 30.35 -28.36
N ALA A 464 16.46 31.08 -29.47
CA ALA A 464 15.57 30.77 -30.58
C ALA A 464 15.76 29.31 -31.01
N ARG A 465 14.68 28.51 -30.95
CA ARG A 465 14.65 27.17 -31.52
C ARG A 465 15.06 27.26 -32.99
N ARG A 466 16.27 26.80 -33.33
CA ARG A 466 16.61 26.46 -34.71
C ARG A 466 15.70 25.29 -35.10
N LYS A 467 14.74 25.55 -35.99
CA LYS A 467 14.01 24.51 -36.71
C LYS A 467 15.05 23.67 -37.45
N GLY A 468 15.30 22.46 -36.97
CA GLY A 468 16.02 21.44 -37.72
C GLY A 468 15.23 21.11 -38.97
N GLN A 469 15.87 21.30 -40.12
CA GLN A 469 15.40 20.82 -41.41
C GLN A 469 15.25 19.29 -41.36
N ARG A 470 14.14 18.80 -41.88
CA ARG A 470 13.98 17.39 -42.27
C ARG A 470 14.94 17.09 -43.42
N SER A 471 15.73 16.04 -43.27
CA SER A 471 16.16 15.16 -44.35
C SER A 471 16.03 13.73 -43.84
#